data_AF-A0AA35WW39-F1
#
_entry.id   AF-A0AA35WW39-F1
#
_cell.length_a   1.000
_cell.length_b   1.000
_cell.length_c   1.000
_cell.angle_alpha   90.00
_cell.angle_beta   90.00
_cell.angle_gamma   90.00
#
_symmetry.space_group_name_H-M   'P 1'
#
loop_
_entity.id
_entity.type
_entity.pdbx_description
1 polymer ?
#
loop_
_entity_poly.entity_id
_entity_poly.type
_entity_poly.pdbx_seq_one_letter_code
_entity_poly.pdbx_strand_id
1 'polypeptide(L)'
;MFPVYFVNDVRLAQGDKGASPQASRWGESGATQPPRPWPDIKRQYAPKTLQHAQTLRQNQTNAEGLLWHYLRNKQLGGYKFRRQQPIGPYIADFACLPEKLLIELDGGQHADPSAPDEQRDRFLRQQGYRVLRFWNHEVFADCFGVLERAYEALTDPPPLQPAPDGLASATPPQGGSDWSVDRARVYLGSMDPEIAALFPDRFVDSELGEIPAGWEISKIGDEVNAMGGATPSTKEPAFWDEGKQYWATPKDLAKLPSPVLLETERKITDAGVKKVSSGLLPIGTVLLSSRAPIGYLAIAEVPTAVNQGFIAIVCKKRLPNVYVLFWCSKNLDNIRGISGGSTFAEISKKAFRPIPVTVPSEQVLATYEDVVRPLYGRIVVNTKELESLVRTRDLFLPKLISGSIRLRESEKATEAAT
;
A
#
# COMPACT_ATOMS: atom_id res chain seq x y z
N MET A 1 21.06 0.07 6.19
CA MET A 1 20.45 -1.11 6.84
C MET A 1 19.12 -0.66 7.44
N PHE A 2 18.04 -0.78 6.67
CA PHE A 2 16.73 -0.22 7.01
C PHE A 2 15.70 -1.35 7.19
N PRO A 3 15.00 -1.43 8.33
CA PRO A 3 13.89 -2.37 8.49
C PRO A 3 12.62 -1.79 7.87
N VAL A 4 12.14 -2.42 6.80
CA VAL A 4 10.81 -2.15 6.22
C VAL A 4 9.79 -2.88 7.08
N TYR A 5 9.08 -2.13 7.94
CA TYR A 5 7.89 -2.63 8.62
C TYR A 5 6.68 -2.45 7.72
N PHE A 6 6.06 -3.56 7.32
CA PHE A 6 4.71 -3.60 6.77
C PHE A 6 3.71 -3.29 7.88
N VAL A 7 2.96 -2.20 7.77
CA VAL A 7 1.84 -1.89 8.66
C VAL A 7 0.53 -2.19 7.92
N ASN A 8 0.02 -3.40 8.12
CA ASN A 8 -1.41 -3.69 7.97
C ASN A 8 -2.03 -3.55 9.35
N ASP A 9 -2.60 -2.38 9.66
CA ASP A 9 -3.51 -2.26 10.80
C ASP A 9 -4.61 -1.24 10.50
N VAL A 10 -5.56 -1.65 9.66
CA VAL A 10 -6.88 -1.05 9.61
C VAL A 10 -7.80 -1.93 10.46
N ARG A 11 -7.72 -1.76 11.78
CA ARG A 11 -8.81 -2.08 12.69
C ARG A 11 -9.19 -0.83 13.48
N LEU A 12 -10.41 -0.38 13.22
CA LEU A 12 -11.15 0.54 14.07
C LEU A 12 -11.27 -0.08 15.46
N ALA A 13 -10.58 0.49 16.46
CA ALA A 13 -10.92 0.26 17.85
C ALA A 13 -10.72 1.53 18.66
N GLN A 14 -11.76 1.86 19.40
CA GLN A 14 -11.87 2.97 20.32
C GLN A 14 -10.88 2.82 21.48
N GLY A 15 -10.35 3.95 21.92
CA GLY A 15 -9.92 4.18 23.31
C GLY A 15 -8.73 3.36 23.80
N ASP A 16 -7.52 3.84 23.53
CA ASP A 16 -6.48 3.81 24.56
C ASP A 16 -5.53 5.01 24.43
N LYS A 17 -5.18 5.63 25.55
CA LYS A 17 -4.35 6.86 25.63
C LYS A 17 -2.90 6.50 25.99
N GLY A 18 -2.31 5.53 25.29
CA GLY A 18 -0.88 5.24 25.32
C GLY A 18 -0.17 5.81 24.09
N ALA A 19 1.04 6.34 24.26
CA ALA A 19 1.84 6.91 23.16
C ALA A 19 2.05 5.90 22.02
N SER A 20 1.88 6.35 20.77
CA SER A 20 2.00 5.53 19.56
C SER A 20 3.48 5.22 19.26
N PRO A 21 3.86 3.94 19.00
CA PRO A 21 5.25 3.54 18.70
C PRO A 21 5.88 4.27 17.50
N GLN A 22 5.08 4.88 16.64
CA GLN A 22 5.49 5.52 15.39
C GLN A 22 6.07 6.95 15.56
N ALA A 23 5.81 7.62 16.69
CA ALA A 23 6.37 8.95 16.96
C ALA A 23 7.91 8.96 16.99
N SER A 24 8.51 7.80 17.31
CA SER A 24 9.96 7.60 17.40
C SER A 24 10.71 7.75 16.05
N ARG A 25 10.04 7.54 14.89
CA ARG A 25 10.69 7.63 13.56
C ARG A 25 11.04 9.07 13.16
N TRP A 26 10.30 10.05 13.65
CA TRP A 26 10.40 11.46 13.23
C TRP A 26 11.03 12.37 14.29
N GLY A 27 11.82 11.77 15.19
CA GLY A 27 12.45 12.41 16.33
C GLY A 27 11.43 12.81 17.40
N GLU A 28 11.62 12.33 18.64
CA GLU A 28 10.89 12.86 19.80
C GLU A 28 11.49 14.19 20.33
N SER A 29 12.56 14.68 19.72
CA SER A 29 13.19 15.94 20.12
C SER A 29 13.97 16.53 18.94
N GLY A 30 13.66 17.78 18.59
CA GLY A 30 14.31 18.47 17.47
C GLY A 30 13.68 19.81 17.06
N ALA A 31 12.48 20.17 17.53
CA ALA A 31 12.06 21.57 17.48
C ALA A 31 12.81 22.34 18.57
N THR A 32 13.98 22.91 18.24
CA THR A 32 14.72 23.87 19.09
C THR A 32 13.96 25.19 19.30
N GLN A 33 12.74 25.30 18.80
CA GLN A 33 11.82 26.38 19.07
C GLN A 33 10.48 25.81 19.56
N PRO A 34 9.84 26.42 20.57
CA PRO A 34 8.49 26.02 20.97
C PRO A 34 7.56 26.07 19.75
N PRO A 35 6.67 25.07 19.56
CA PRO A 35 5.77 25.06 18.42
C PRO A 35 4.98 26.36 18.38
N ARG A 36 4.99 27.04 17.24
CA ARG A 36 4.30 28.33 17.11
C ARG A 36 2.83 28.15 17.54
N PRO A 37 2.28 29.07 18.34
CA PRO A 37 0.91 28.96 18.80
C PRO A 37 -0.02 28.85 17.59
N TRP A 38 -1.05 28.00 17.72
CA TRP A 38 -2.04 27.86 16.67
C TRP A 38 -2.64 29.24 16.40
N PRO A 39 -2.54 29.78 15.18
CA PRO A 39 -3.05 31.11 14.92
C PRO A 39 -4.54 31.15 15.23
N ASP A 40 -4.97 32.18 15.94
CA ASP A 40 -6.39 32.43 16.19
C ASP A 40 -7.00 32.97 14.88
N ILE A 41 -7.21 32.07 13.93
CA ILE A 41 -7.90 32.35 12.68
C ILE A 41 -9.38 32.55 13.04
N LYS A 42 -9.70 33.74 13.55
CA LYS A 42 -11.08 34.21 13.69
C LYS A 42 -11.78 34.01 12.34
N ARG A 43 -12.99 33.44 12.40
CA ARG A 43 -13.93 33.08 11.34
C ARG A 43 -13.89 33.99 10.08
N GLN A 44 -12.90 33.81 9.22
CA GLN A 44 -12.73 34.54 7.95
C GLN A 44 -13.23 33.72 6.74
N TYR A 45 -14.10 32.75 6.98
CA TYR A 45 -14.65 31.88 5.93
C TYR A 45 -16.18 31.87 6.00
N ALA A 46 -16.81 31.85 4.82
CA ALA A 46 -18.25 31.87 4.70
C ALA A 46 -18.89 30.62 5.33
N PRO A 47 -20.12 30.72 5.89
CA PRO A 47 -20.83 29.57 6.45
C PRO A 47 -20.95 28.38 5.47
N LYS A 48 -21.09 28.66 4.17
CA LYS A 48 -21.11 27.64 3.11
C LYS A 48 -19.81 26.85 3.02
N THR A 49 -18.65 27.51 3.12
CA THR A 49 -17.33 26.85 3.12
C THR A 49 -17.15 25.97 4.36
N LEU A 50 -17.67 26.41 5.51
CA LEU A 50 -17.64 25.61 6.73
C LEU A 50 -18.53 24.35 6.62
N GLN A 51 -19.74 24.48 6.07
CA GLN A 51 -20.62 23.33 5.81
C GLN A 51 -19.97 22.35 4.81
N HIS A 52 -19.39 22.86 3.73
CA HIS A 52 -18.70 22.03 2.75
C HIS A 52 -17.53 21.26 3.37
N ALA A 53 -16.72 21.91 4.22
CA ALA A 53 -15.64 21.24 4.95
C ALA A 53 -16.16 20.16 5.92
N GLN A 54 -17.34 20.33 6.52
CA GLN A 54 -17.94 19.30 7.36
C GLN A 54 -18.37 18.09 6.53
N THR A 55 -18.96 18.30 5.35
CA THR A 55 -19.33 17.23 4.42
C THR A 55 -18.09 16.46 3.95
N LEU A 56 -17.00 17.15 3.59
CA LEU A 56 -15.75 16.50 3.16
C LEU A 56 -15.14 15.64 4.28
N ARG A 57 -15.24 16.05 5.56
CA ARG A 57 -14.76 15.22 6.68
C ARG A 57 -15.55 13.93 6.87
N GLN A 58 -16.79 13.88 6.41
CA GLN A 58 -17.65 12.69 6.47
C GLN A 58 -17.41 11.77 5.27
N ASN A 59 -17.02 12.33 4.12
CA ASN A 59 -16.86 11.64 2.85
C ASN A 59 -15.39 11.62 2.36
N GLN A 60 -14.44 11.41 3.28
CA GLN A 60 -13.01 11.40 2.93
C GLN A 60 -12.66 10.21 2.03
N THR A 61 -11.71 10.38 1.13
CA THR A 61 -11.18 9.26 0.32
C THR A 61 -10.36 8.29 1.18
N ASN A 62 -10.10 7.08 0.65
CA ASN A 62 -9.23 6.10 1.32
C ASN A 62 -7.79 6.63 1.47
N ALA A 63 -7.29 7.43 0.51
CA ALA A 63 -5.97 8.04 0.56
C ALA A 63 -5.90 9.10 1.66
N GLU A 64 -6.91 9.97 1.76
CA GLU A 64 -7.03 10.92 2.87
C GLU A 64 -7.10 10.20 4.22
N GLY A 65 -7.87 9.12 4.31
CA GLY A 65 -7.98 8.34 5.54
C GLY A 65 -6.65 7.74 5.98
N LEU A 66 -5.88 7.20 5.03
CA LEU A 66 -4.55 6.63 5.27
C LEU A 66 -3.55 7.72 5.71
N LEU A 67 -3.47 8.84 4.98
CA LEU A 67 -2.54 9.91 5.35
C LEU A 67 -2.93 10.57 6.68
N TRP A 68 -4.23 10.76 6.93
CA TRP A 68 -4.73 11.32 8.19
C TRP A 68 -4.35 10.47 9.41
N HIS A 69 -4.30 9.15 9.27
CA HIS A 69 -3.85 8.25 10.33
C HIS A 69 -2.46 8.63 10.86
N TYR A 70 -1.55 9.04 9.97
CA TYR A 70 -0.18 9.42 10.31
C TYR A 70 -0.02 10.91 10.67
N LEU A 71 -0.92 11.79 10.20
CA LEU A 71 -0.85 13.23 10.52
C LEU A 71 -1.56 13.59 11.85
N ARG A 72 -2.58 12.83 12.27
CA ARG A 72 -3.34 13.13 13.49
C ARG A 72 -2.48 12.95 14.75
N ASN A 73 -2.95 13.53 15.85
CA ASN A 73 -2.32 13.39 17.18
C ASN A 73 -0.84 13.79 17.24
N LYS A 74 -0.38 14.69 16.34
CA LYS A 74 1.01 15.17 16.28
C LYS A 74 2.05 14.07 16.00
N GLN A 75 1.65 13.02 15.29
CA GLN A 75 2.52 11.86 15.02
C GLN A 75 3.64 12.16 14.00
N LEU A 76 3.51 13.20 13.17
CA LEU A 76 4.57 13.67 12.29
C LEU A 76 5.43 14.70 13.02
N GLY A 77 6.45 14.23 13.75
CA GLY A 77 7.47 15.08 14.39
C GLY A 77 6.93 16.12 15.39
N GLY A 78 5.79 15.87 16.03
CA GLY A 78 5.16 16.80 16.96
C GLY A 78 4.30 17.90 16.31
N TYR A 79 4.27 17.99 14.97
CA TYR A 79 3.52 19.01 14.25
C TYR A 79 2.02 18.72 14.25
N LYS A 80 1.22 19.75 14.53
CA LYS A 80 -0.25 19.62 14.57
C LYS A 80 -0.84 19.85 13.18
N PHE A 81 -1.64 18.89 12.72
CA PHE A 81 -2.43 19.01 11.49
C PHE A 81 -3.94 19.05 11.77
N ARG A 82 -4.69 19.66 10.85
CA ARG A 82 -6.15 19.55 10.75
C ARG A 82 -6.53 19.07 9.36
N ARG A 83 -7.53 18.20 9.27
CA ARG A 83 -8.10 17.76 7.99
C ARG A 83 -9.24 18.66 7.51
N GLN A 84 -9.36 18.82 6.21
CA GLN A 84 -10.41 19.58 5.52
C GLN A 84 -10.55 20.97 6.15
N GLN A 85 -9.45 21.73 6.15
CA GLN A 85 -9.32 23.02 6.83
C GLN A 85 -9.69 24.16 5.88
N PRO A 86 -10.72 24.96 6.19
CA PRO A 86 -11.03 26.16 5.42
C PRO A 86 -9.89 27.18 5.51
N ILE A 87 -9.48 27.72 4.36
CA ILE A 87 -8.53 28.81 4.18
C ILE A 87 -9.17 29.81 3.21
N GLY A 88 -9.79 30.86 3.74
CA GLY A 88 -10.59 31.80 2.95
C GLY A 88 -11.75 31.09 2.23
N PRO A 89 -11.88 31.23 0.89
CA PRO A 89 -12.94 30.57 0.13
C PRO A 89 -12.64 29.08 -0.17
N TYR A 90 -11.42 28.60 0.07
CA TYR A 90 -10.96 27.26 -0.29
C TYR A 90 -10.87 26.34 0.94
N ILE A 91 -10.78 25.03 0.69
CA ILE A 91 -10.59 24.00 1.70
C ILE A 91 -9.37 23.18 1.31
N ALA A 92 -8.41 23.05 2.23
CA ALA A 92 -7.25 22.19 2.05
C ALA A 92 -7.47 20.85 2.76
N ASP A 93 -7.03 19.74 2.14
CA ASP A 93 -7.24 18.39 2.70
C ASP A 93 -6.55 18.22 4.04
N PHE A 94 -5.31 18.71 4.18
CA PHE A 94 -4.63 18.82 5.47
C PHE A 94 -3.89 20.14 5.63
N ALA A 95 -3.87 20.68 6.84
CA ALA A 95 -3.22 21.95 7.14
C ALA A 95 -2.45 21.92 8.47
N CYS A 96 -1.17 22.29 8.41
CA CYS A 96 -0.38 22.71 9.55
C CYS A 96 -0.29 24.24 9.55
N LEU A 97 -1.24 24.90 10.22
CA LEU A 97 -1.35 26.36 10.21
C LEU A 97 -0.14 27.08 10.83
N PRO A 98 0.48 26.60 11.93
CA PRO A 98 1.64 27.27 12.52
C PRO A 98 2.83 27.37 11.55
N GLU A 99 3.08 26.32 10.77
CA GLU A 99 4.18 26.25 9.79
C GLU A 99 3.77 26.63 8.37
N LYS A 100 2.53 27.14 8.22
CA LYS A 100 1.89 27.51 6.95
C LYS A 100 2.08 26.45 5.86
N LEU A 101 1.87 25.18 6.20
CA LEU A 101 1.95 24.07 5.25
C LEU A 101 0.55 23.49 5.01
N LEU A 102 0.19 23.34 3.73
CA LEU A 102 -1.01 22.67 3.25
C LEU A 102 -0.60 21.43 2.46
N ILE A 103 -1.37 20.36 2.62
CA ILE A 103 -1.23 19.12 1.85
C ILE A 103 -2.57 18.88 1.15
N GLU A 104 -2.52 18.61 -0.15
CA GLU A 104 -3.69 18.34 -0.99
C GLU A 104 -3.51 16.99 -1.70
N LEU A 105 -4.58 16.21 -1.77
CA LEU A 105 -4.60 14.89 -2.37
C LEU A 105 -5.46 14.88 -3.63
N ASP A 106 -4.83 14.67 -4.79
CA ASP A 106 -5.53 14.63 -6.06
C ASP A 106 -6.00 13.20 -6.38
N GLY A 107 -7.32 13.05 -6.48
CA GLY A 107 -7.98 11.87 -7.01
C GLY A 107 -8.11 11.99 -8.52
N GLY A 108 -7.42 11.15 -9.28
CA GLY A 108 -7.61 11.05 -10.73
C GLY A 108 -9.05 10.66 -11.08
N GLN A 109 -9.93 11.66 -11.24
CA GLN A 109 -11.20 11.64 -11.97
C GLN A 109 -11.91 13.01 -12.07
N HIS A 110 -11.28 14.12 -11.68
CA HIS A 110 -11.74 15.48 -11.99
C HIS A 110 -10.63 16.29 -12.65
N ALA A 111 -10.23 15.89 -13.85
CA ALA A 111 -9.72 16.85 -14.81
C ALA A 111 -10.94 17.54 -15.44
N ASP A 112 -11.57 18.46 -14.69
CA ASP A 112 -12.37 19.51 -15.30
C ASP A 112 -11.41 20.66 -15.64
N PRO A 113 -11.11 20.93 -16.93
CA PRO A 113 -10.10 21.91 -17.34
C PRO A 113 -10.59 23.37 -17.26
N SER A 114 -11.71 23.67 -16.59
CA SER A 114 -12.24 25.03 -16.51
C SER A 114 -11.60 25.84 -15.38
N ALA A 115 -10.35 26.29 -15.57
CA ALA A 115 -9.70 27.44 -14.91
C ALA A 115 -10.30 27.93 -13.56
N PRO A 116 -9.83 27.39 -12.42
CA PRO A 116 -9.74 28.17 -11.18
C PRO A 116 -8.46 27.89 -10.35
N ASP A 117 -7.47 27.16 -10.88
CA ASP A 117 -6.34 26.66 -10.07
C ASP A 117 -5.25 27.73 -9.80
N GLU A 118 -4.98 28.64 -10.75
CA GLU A 118 -4.02 29.73 -10.53
C GLU A 118 -4.49 30.76 -9.49
N GLN A 119 -5.78 31.09 -9.47
CA GLN A 119 -6.34 32.04 -8.51
C GLN A 119 -6.30 31.47 -7.09
N ARG A 120 -6.59 30.17 -6.97
CA ARG A 120 -6.50 29.42 -5.72
C ARG A 120 -5.07 29.39 -5.20
N ASP A 121 -4.11 28.95 -6.02
CA ASP A 121 -2.71 28.86 -5.63
C ASP A 121 -2.14 30.24 -5.28
N ARG A 122 -2.48 31.28 -6.05
CA ARG A 122 -2.09 32.67 -5.77
C ARG A 122 -2.65 33.15 -4.45
N PHE A 123 -3.92 32.89 -4.16
CA PHE A 123 -4.54 33.24 -2.88
C PHE A 123 -3.84 32.55 -1.71
N LEU A 124 -3.63 31.22 -1.78
CA LEU A 124 -2.99 30.47 -0.70
C LEU A 124 -1.55 30.94 -0.46
N ARG A 125 -0.79 31.21 -1.53
CA ARG A 125 0.58 31.77 -1.45
C ARG A 125 0.61 33.19 -0.88
N GLN A 126 -0.34 34.06 -1.24
CA GLN A 126 -0.46 35.40 -0.64
C GLN A 126 -0.73 35.36 0.87
N GLN A 127 -1.45 34.33 1.34
CA GLN A 127 -1.63 34.07 2.77
C GLN A 127 -0.36 33.48 3.43
N GLY A 128 0.68 33.20 2.64
CA GLY A 128 1.97 32.65 3.04
C GLY A 128 1.98 31.13 3.17
N TYR A 129 0.96 30.43 2.65
CA TYR A 129 0.93 28.97 2.68
C TYR A 129 1.80 28.37 1.57
N ARG A 130 2.52 27.32 1.95
CA ARG A 130 3.15 26.37 1.03
C ARG A 130 2.18 25.23 0.82
N VAL A 131 2.03 24.79 -0.43
CA VAL A 131 1.10 23.72 -0.81
C VAL A 131 1.90 22.56 -1.37
N LEU A 132 1.78 21.38 -0.75
CA LEU A 132 2.27 20.13 -1.29
C LEU A 132 1.09 19.36 -1.87
N ARG A 133 1.16 19.02 -3.16
CA ARG A 133 0.16 18.18 -3.82
C ARG A 133 0.73 16.79 -4.01
N PHE A 134 -0.10 15.78 -3.73
CA PHE A 134 0.23 14.38 -3.93
C PHE A 134 -0.93 13.71 -4.66
N TRP A 135 -0.63 12.80 -5.57
CA TRP A 135 -1.64 11.94 -6.14
C TRP A 135 -2.08 10.88 -5.14
N ASN A 136 -3.34 10.47 -5.18
CA ASN A 136 -3.84 9.38 -4.35
C ASN A 136 -3.01 8.10 -4.48
N HIS A 137 -2.54 7.78 -5.70
CA HIS A 137 -1.71 6.59 -5.92
C HIS A 137 -0.32 6.70 -5.27
N GLU A 138 0.25 7.91 -5.13
CA GLU A 138 1.51 8.11 -4.39
C GLU A 138 1.33 7.76 -2.91
N VAL A 139 0.21 8.18 -2.31
CA VAL A 139 -0.11 7.86 -0.91
C VAL A 139 -0.26 6.36 -0.70
N PHE A 140 -0.87 5.64 -1.66
CA PHE A 140 -0.99 4.19 -1.58
C PHE A 140 0.31 3.45 -1.89
N ALA A 141 1.13 3.98 -2.81
CA ALA A 141 2.36 3.35 -3.23
C ALA A 141 3.49 3.51 -2.21
N ASP A 142 3.60 4.69 -1.61
CA ASP A 142 4.63 5.05 -0.63
C ASP A 142 4.15 6.18 0.31
N CYS A 143 3.30 5.83 1.27
CA CYS A 143 2.82 6.77 2.28
C CYS A 143 3.96 7.35 3.12
N PHE A 144 5.04 6.59 3.37
CA PHE A 144 6.16 7.08 4.16
C PHE A 144 6.99 8.10 3.40
N GLY A 145 7.26 7.92 2.11
CA GLY A 145 7.90 8.95 1.28
C GLY A 145 7.06 10.24 1.17
N VAL A 146 5.74 10.12 1.16
CA VAL A 146 4.83 11.29 1.28
C VAL A 146 5.03 12.01 2.62
N LEU A 147 5.11 11.26 3.72
CA LEU A 147 5.37 11.81 5.05
C LEU A 147 6.79 12.38 5.19
N GLU A 148 7.80 11.79 4.53
CA GLU A 148 9.19 12.31 4.50
C GLU A 148 9.20 13.69 3.85
N ARG A 149 8.60 13.84 2.67
CA ARG A 149 8.48 15.15 2.00
C ARG A 149 7.69 16.17 2.81
N ALA A 150 6.61 15.74 3.47
CA ALA A 150 5.84 16.62 4.34
C ALA A 150 6.65 17.07 5.56
N TYR A 151 7.44 16.17 6.16
CA TYR A 151 8.30 16.45 7.30
C TYR A 151 9.47 17.36 6.92
N GLU A 152 10.16 17.08 5.81
CA GLU A 152 11.21 17.95 5.25
C GLU A 152 10.70 19.37 5.03
N ALA A 153 9.51 19.52 4.45
CA ALA A 153 8.89 20.83 4.28
C ALA A 153 8.60 21.53 5.62
N LEU A 154 8.38 20.80 6.71
CA LEU A 154 8.19 21.38 8.04
C LEU A 154 9.51 21.78 8.70
N THR A 155 10.60 21.03 8.49
CA THR A 155 11.88 21.20 9.20
C THR A 155 12.88 22.09 8.47
N ASP A 156 12.90 22.06 7.13
CA ASP A 156 13.81 22.86 6.30
C ASP A 156 13.00 23.59 5.21
N PRO A 157 12.34 24.71 5.56
CA PRO A 157 11.53 25.44 4.61
C PRO A 157 12.42 26.14 3.57
N PRO A 158 12.37 25.79 2.27
CA PRO A 158 13.03 26.61 1.25
C PRO A 158 12.49 28.05 1.33
N PRO A 159 13.32 29.07 1.10
CA PRO A 159 12.90 30.46 1.20
C PRO A 159 11.68 30.70 0.31
N LEU A 160 10.71 31.46 0.83
CA LEU A 160 9.54 31.90 0.06
C LEU A 160 10.03 32.64 -1.18
N GLN A 161 10.07 31.97 -2.33
CA GLN A 161 10.49 32.61 -3.57
C GLN A 161 9.47 33.70 -3.91
N PRO A 162 9.89 34.96 -4.16
CA PRO A 162 9.05 35.93 -4.84
C PRO A 162 8.75 35.41 -6.26
N ALA A 163 7.56 35.72 -6.77
CA ALA A 163 7.11 35.25 -8.07
C ALA A 163 8.14 35.60 -9.17
N PRO A 164 8.43 34.69 -10.11
CA PRO A 164 9.05 35.12 -11.35
C PRO A 164 8.07 36.03 -12.08
N ASP A 165 8.47 37.29 -12.28
CA ASP A 165 7.79 38.17 -13.22
C ASP A 165 7.90 37.57 -14.62
N GLY A 166 6.74 37.32 -15.24
CA GLY A 166 6.65 36.96 -16.65
C GLY A 166 6.89 35.48 -16.97
N LEU A 167 5.84 34.67 -16.80
CA LEU A 167 5.62 33.45 -17.58
C LEU A 167 4.12 33.38 -17.92
N ALA A 168 3.67 34.39 -18.67
CA ALA A 168 2.58 34.17 -19.59
C ALA A 168 3.15 33.33 -20.75
N SER A 169 2.38 32.33 -21.21
CA SER A 169 2.70 31.40 -22.31
C SER A 169 3.69 30.27 -22.03
N ALA A 170 3.24 29.28 -21.27
CA ALA A 170 3.60 27.90 -21.58
C ALA A 170 2.32 27.07 -21.56
N THR A 171 1.74 26.87 -22.74
CA THR A 171 0.72 25.84 -22.94
C THR A 171 1.33 24.50 -22.53
N PRO A 172 0.62 23.62 -21.80
CA PRO A 172 1.12 22.28 -21.55
C PRO A 172 1.42 21.61 -22.91
N PRO A 173 2.55 20.90 -23.07
CA PRO A 173 2.71 20.04 -24.22
C PRO A 173 1.56 19.02 -24.18
N GLN A 174 0.76 18.99 -25.23
CA GLN A 174 -0.24 17.94 -25.38
C GLN A 174 0.49 16.62 -25.62
N GLY A 175 0.51 15.77 -24.59
CA GLY A 175 0.90 14.36 -24.68
C GLY A 175 2.24 14.01 -24.01
N GLY A 176 2.23 12.95 -23.19
CA GLY A 176 3.42 12.15 -22.86
C GLY A 176 4.03 12.32 -21.46
N SER A 177 3.87 11.27 -20.65
CA SER A 177 4.86 10.63 -19.74
C SER A 177 5.86 11.44 -18.89
N ASP A 178 5.82 11.13 -17.58
CA ASP A 178 6.97 10.82 -16.70
C ASP A 178 7.68 11.96 -15.94
N TRP A 179 7.37 12.09 -14.64
CA TRP A 179 8.02 13.02 -13.70
C TRP A 179 9.26 12.41 -13.01
N SER A 180 9.49 11.10 -13.12
CA SER A 180 10.54 10.39 -12.36
C SER A 180 11.93 10.46 -13.02
N VAL A 181 11.96 10.68 -14.33
CA VAL A 181 13.18 10.67 -15.18
C VAL A 181 14.00 11.96 -15.02
N ASP A 182 13.33 13.09 -14.78
CA ASP A 182 14.01 14.39 -14.74
C ASP A 182 14.94 14.57 -13.53
N ARG A 183 14.67 13.92 -12.39
CA ARG A 183 15.62 13.94 -11.26
C ARG A 183 16.87 13.11 -11.51
N ALA A 184 16.78 12.04 -12.28
CA ALA A 184 17.95 11.24 -12.65
C ALA A 184 18.86 12.01 -13.64
N ARG A 185 18.27 12.72 -14.61
CA ARG A 185 19.02 13.57 -15.55
C ARG A 185 19.73 14.74 -14.88
N VAL A 186 19.10 15.39 -13.89
CA VAL A 186 19.70 16.51 -13.15
C VAL A 186 20.91 16.05 -12.31
N TYR A 187 20.91 14.83 -11.77
CA TYR A 187 22.05 14.29 -11.04
C TYR A 187 23.16 13.74 -11.96
N LEU A 188 22.80 13.00 -13.00
CA LEU A 188 23.77 12.40 -13.94
C LEU A 188 24.44 13.41 -14.88
N GLY A 189 23.75 14.50 -15.24
CA GLY A 189 24.29 15.54 -16.12
C GLY A 189 25.39 16.41 -15.50
N SER A 190 25.65 16.29 -14.20
CA SER A 190 26.68 17.04 -13.46
C SER A 190 27.93 16.22 -13.12
N MET A 191 27.98 14.95 -13.51
CA MET A 191 29.12 14.06 -13.26
C MET A 191 30.12 14.08 -14.40
N ASP A 192 31.40 13.90 -14.06
CA ASP A 192 32.48 13.73 -15.02
C ASP A 192 32.21 12.53 -15.96
N PRO A 193 32.47 12.63 -17.28
CA PRO A 193 32.17 11.58 -18.25
C PRO A 193 32.83 10.23 -17.97
N GLU A 194 34.02 10.21 -17.34
CA GLU A 194 34.71 8.97 -16.96
C GLU A 194 34.04 8.33 -15.74
N ILE A 195 33.53 9.13 -14.80
CA ILE A 195 32.76 8.65 -13.64
C ILE A 195 31.38 8.13 -14.10
N ALA A 196 30.70 8.84 -15.00
CA ALA A 196 29.41 8.43 -15.56
C ALA A 196 29.49 7.10 -16.33
N ALA A 197 30.62 6.82 -16.98
CA ALA A 197 30.86 5.55 -17.67
C ALA A 197 31.01 4.33 -16.73
N LEU A 198 31.27 4.56 -15.43
CA LEU A 198 31.38 3.50 -14.41
C LEU A 198 30.03 3.06 -13.83
N PHE A 199 28.95 3.78 -14.13
CA PHE A 199 27.57 3.47 -13.72
C PHE A 199 26.76 3.06 -14.97
N PRO A 200 26.49 1.77 -15.21
CA PRO A 200 25.75 1.30 -16.40
C PRO A 200 24.24 1.67 -16.40
N ASP A 201 23.85 2.75 -15.72
CA ASP A 201 22.52 3.01 -15.18
C ASP A 201 21.69 3.96 -16.06
N ARG A 202 21.50 3.60 -17.33
CA ARG A 202 20.61 4.35 -18.24
C ARG A 202 19.26 3.65 -18.41
N PHE A 203 18.21 4.42 -18.65
CA PHE A 203 16.95 3.87 -19.13
C PHE A 203 16.97 3.69 -20.66
N VAL A 204 16.19 2.75 -21.15
CA VAL A 204 15.96 2.48 -22.56
C VAL A 204 14.46 2.51 -22.85
N ASP A 205 14.11 3.03 -24.03
CA ASP A 205 12.71 3.07 -24.48
C ASP A 205 12.15 1.66 -24.65
N SER A 206 10.90 1.48 -24.27
CA SER A 206 10.19 0.22 -24.38
C SER A 206 8.68 0.42 -24.50
N GLU A 207 7.93 -0.65 -24.79
CA GLU A 207 6.46 -0.58 -24.89
C GLU A 207 5.74 -0.22 -23.57
N LEU A 208 6.45 -0.30 -22.44
CA LEU A 208 5.96 0.09 -21.11
C LEU A 208 6.49 1.47 -20.66
N GLY A 209 7.16 2.22 -21.53
CA GLY A 209 7.88 3.44 -21.19
C GLY A 209 9.38 3.18 -20.99
N GLU A 210 10.07 4.07 -20.31
CA GLU A 210 11.49 3.91 -20.02
C GLU A 210 11.71 2.78 -19.00
N ILE A 211 12.53 1.77 -19.36
CA ILE A 211 12.94 0.68 -18.45
C ILE A 211 14.46 0.67 -18.26
N PRO A 212 15.00 0.18 -17.13
CA PRO A 212 16.44 0.12 -16.94
C PRO A 212 17.14 -0.70 -18.02
N ALA A 213 18.30 -0.24 -18.50
CA ALA A 213 19.10 -0.96 -19.47
C ALA A 213 19.44 -2.38 -18.95
N GLY A 214 19.29 -3.37 -19.83
CA GLY A 214 19.47 -4.79 -19.49
C GLY A 214 18.24 -5.46 -18.88
N TRP A 215 17.13 -4.74 -18.72
CA TRP A 215 15.82 -5.33 -18.43
C TRP A 215 15.10 -5.59 -19.76
N GLU A 216 14.27 -6.63 -19.77
CA GLU A 216 13.49 -7.03 -20.92
C GLU A 216 12.00 -6.82 -20.64
N ILE A 217 11.20 -6.70 -21.71
CA ILE A 217 9.75 -6.86 -21.58
C ILE A 217 9.37 -8.24 -22.06
N SER A 218 8.56 -8.91 -21.24
CA SER A 218 7.95 -10.19 -21.55
C SER A 218 6.45 -10.14 -21.26
N LYS A 219 5.74 -11.20 -21.59
CA LYS A 219 4.34 -11.38 -21.17
C LYS A 219 4.34 -12.22 -19.91
N ILE A 220 3.49 -11.90 -18.93
CA ILE A 220 3.49 -12.63 -17.65
C ILE A 220 3.27 -14.14 -17.86
N GLY A 221 2.45 -14.54 -18.84
CA GLY A 221 2.22 -15.95 -19.19
C GLY A 221 3.45 -16.69 -19.72
N ASP A 222 4.44 -15.96 -20.24
CA ASP A 222 5.71 -16.52 -20.71
C ASP A 222 6.70 -16.70 -19.56
N GLU A 223 6.51 -16.00 -18.43
CA GLU A 223 7.37 -16.08 -17.24
C GLU A 223 6.79 -16.93 -16.09
N VAL A 224 5.50 -17.27 -16.13
CA VAL A 224 4.86 -18.07 -15.07
C VAL A 224 3.91 -19.12 -15.64
N ASN A 225 3.58 -20.14 -14.85
CA ASN A 225 2.50 -21.06 -15.19
C ASN A 225 1.19 -20.62 -14.50
N ALA A 226 0.35 -19.91 -15.25
CA ALA A 226 -0.98 -19.49 -14.79
C ALA A 226 -2.01 -20.62 -14.97
N MET A 227 -2.45 -21.19 -13.85
CA MET A 227 -3.41 -22.28 -13.72
C MET A 227 -4.74 -21.77 -13.13
N GLY A 228 -5.81 -22.55 -13.27
CA GLY A 228 -7.10 -22.24 -12.66
C GLY A 228 -7.49 -23.32 -11.66
N GLY A 229 -8.63 -23.14 -11.00
CA GLY A 229 -9.20 -24.16 -10.13
C GLY A 229 -10.46 -24.80 -10.67
N ALA A 230 -11.10 -25.58 -9.81
CA ALA A 230 -12.48 -26.03 -9.98
C ALA A 230 -13.09 -26.29 -8.61
N THR A 231 -14.42 -26.26 -8.54
CA THR A 231 -15.16 -26.71 -7.35
C THR A 231 -15.75 -28.08 -7.66
N PRO A 232 -15.24 -29.16 -7.05
CA PRO A 232 -15.86 -30.48 -7.16
C PRO A 232 -17.28 -30.44 -6.58
N SER A 233 -18.13 -31.38 -6.98
CA SER A 233 -19.53 -31.40 -6.50
C SER A 233 -19.57 -31.36 -4.97
N THR A 234 -20.23 -30.34 -4.41
CA THR A 234 -20.41 -30.21 -2.96
C THR A 234 -21.38 -31.22 -2.39
N LYS A 235 -22.15 -31.90 -3.25
CA LYS A 235 -23.11 -32.94 -2.89
C LYS A 235 -22.48 -34.33 -2.82
N GLU A 236 -21.21 -34.48 -3.21
CA GLU A 236 -20.49 -35.75 -3.19
C GLU A 236 -19.58 -35.80 -1.95
N PRO A 237 -19.97 -36.48 -0.86
CA PRO A 237 -19.22 -36.46 0.39
C PRO A 237 -17.80 -37.03 0.25
N ALA A 238 -17.58 -37.96 -0.67
CA ALA A 238 -16.27 -38.55 -0.94
C ALA A 238 -15.19 -37.51 -1.34
N PHE A 239 -15.59 -36.32 -1.78
CA PHE A 239 -14.66 -35.24 -2.11
C PHE A 239 -14.29 -34.36 -0.91
N TRP A 240 -15.05 -34.39 0.18
CA TRP A 240 -14.95 -33.40 1.26
C TRP A 240 -14.77 -34.01 2.66
N ASP A 241 -15.44 -35.11 2.94
CA ASP A 241 -15.43 -35.74 4.25
C ASP A 241 -14.02 -36.24 4.58
N GLU A 242 -13.55 -35.90 5.79
CA GLU A 242 -12.18 -36.19 6.25
C GLU A 242 -11.08 -35.63 5.32
N GLY A 243 -11.38 -34.57 4.57
CA GLY A 243 -10.42 -33.87 3.73
C GLY A 243 -9.19 -33.41 4.52
N LYS A 244 -8.00 -33.65 3.96
CA LYS A 244 -6.72 -33.25 4.56
C LYS A 244 -6.01 -32.15 3.77
N GLN A 245 -6.32 -32.03 2.47
CA GLN A 245 -5.68 -31.07 1.59
C GLN A 245 -6.36 -29.70 1.74
N TYR A 246 -5.58 -28.63 1.71
CA TYR A 246 -6.08 -27.27 1.81
C TYR A 246 -6.86 -26.91 0.54
N TRP A 247 -8.05 -26.33 0.67
CA TRP A 247 -8.87 -25.92 -0.47
C TRP A 247 -9.27 -24.45 -0.34
N ALA A 248 -8.57 -23.60 -1.08
CA ALA A 248 -8.73 -22.16 -0.98
C ALA A 248 -9.86 -21.63 -1.86
N THR A 249 -10.54 -20.62 -1.32
CA THR A 249 -11.52 -19.74 -1.97
C THR A 249 -11.09 -18.29 -1.79
N PRO A 250 -11.58 -17.33 -2.61
CA PRO A 250 -11.26 -15.91 -2.41
C PRO A 250 -11.63 -15.38 -1.01
N LYS A 251 -12.59 -16.01 -0.33
CA LYS A 251 -12.98 -15.68 1.05
C LYS A 251 -11.87 -15.95 2.05
N ASP A 252 -11.05 -16.98 1.81
CA ASP A 252 -9.90 -17.29 2.66
C ASP A 252 -8.89 -16.14 2.60
N LEU A 253 -8.58 -15.64 1.39
CA LEU A 253 -7.65 -14.52 1.24
C LEU A 253 -8.21 -13.19 1.77
N ALA A 254 -9.52 -12.97 1.66
CA ALA A 254 -10.17 -11.75 2.16
C ALA A 254 -9.97 -11.51 3.68
N LYS A 255 -9.66 -12.58 4.43
CA LYS A 255 -9.50 -12.55 5.89
C LYS A 255 -8.04 -12.51 6.33
N LEU A 256 -7.09 -12.66 5.40
CA LEU A 256 -5.68 -12.77 5.77
C LEU A 256 -5.14 -11.42 6.27
N PRO A 257 -4.38 -11.41 7.38
CA PRO A 257 -3.74 -10.20 7.89
C PRO A 257 -2.51 -9.79 7.06
N SER A 258 -1.93 -10.73 6.31
CA SER A 258 -0.75 -10.59 5.47
C SER A 258 -0.93 -11.44 4.20
N PRO A 259 -0.15 -11.24 3.13
CA PRO A 259 -0.27 -12.02 1.88
C PRO A 259 0.35 -13.43 2.03
N VAL A 260 0.01 -14.14 3.10
CA VAL A 260 0.52 -15.46 3.47
C VAL A 260 -0.67 -16.37 3.78
N LEU A 261 -0.87 -17.41 2.98
CA LEU A 261 -1.92 -18.41 3.22
C LEU A 261 -1.31 -19.63 3.92
N LEU A 262 -1.67 -19.82 5.19
CA LEU A 262 -1.24 -20.95 6.03
C LEU A 262 -2.34 -21.98 6.27
N GLU A 263 -3.60 -21.57 6.17
CA GLU A 263 -4.77 -22.40 6.44
C GLU A 263 -5.97 -21.96 5.59
N THR A 264 -6.91 -22.87 5.35
CA THR A 264 -8.14 -22.68 4.56
C THR A 264 -9.34 -23.15 5.36
N GLU A 265 -10.48 -22.45 5.23
CA GLU A 265 -11.72 -22.77 5.97
C GLU A 265 -12.25 -24.18 5.68
N ARG A 266 -12.04 -24.69 4.46
CA ARG A 266 -12.43 -26.04 4.06
C ARG A 266 -11.22 -26.85 3.60
N LYS A 267 -11.28 -28.15 3.85
CA LYS A 267 -10.35 -29.14 3.32
C LYS A 267 -11.02 -29.99 2.26
N ILE A 268 -10.21 -30.63 1.43
CA ILE A 268 -10.63 -31.52 0.36
C ILE A 268 -9.87 -32.85 0.42
N THR A 269 -10.49 -33.94 -0.02
CA THR A 269 -9.83 -35.25 -0.12
C THR A 269 -8.97 -35.34 -1.38
N ASP A 270 -8.07 -36.32 -1.44
CA ASP A 270 -7.29 -36.57 -2.66
C ASP A 270 -8.17 -36.91 -3.86
N ALA A 271 -9.32 -37.55 -3.63
CA ALA A 271 -10.32 -37.81 -4.67
C ALA A 271 -10.95 -36.51 -5.20
N GLY A 272 -11.23 -35.55 -4.31
CA GLY A 272 -11.69 -34.22 -4.69
C GLY A 272 -10.62 -33.42 -5.43
N VAL A 273 -9.36 -33.46 -5.01
CA VAL A 273 -8.23 -32.81 -5.70
C VAL A 273 -8.13 -33.27 -7.15
N LYS A 274 -8.34 -34.56 -7.45
CA LYS A 274 -8.33 -35.08 -8.83
C LYS A 274 -9.41 -34.46 -9.74
N LYS A 275 -10.43 -33.79 -9.17
CA LYS A 275 -11.45 -33.04 -9.90
C LYS A 275 -11.10 -31.56 -10.07
N VAL A 276 -10.06 -31.07 -9.42
CA VAL A 276 -9.55 -29.70 -9.53
C VAL A 276 -8.61 -29.62 -10.74
N SER A 277 -8.85 -28.68 -11.65
CA SER A 277 -8.10 -28.60 -12.92
C SER A 277 -6.59 -28.36 -12.75
N SER A 278 -6.17 -27.73 -11.67
CA SER A 278 -4.76 -27.57 -11.27
C SER A 278 -4.22 -28.71 -10.41
N GLY A 279 -5.08 -29.60 -9.90
CA GLY A 279 -4.72 -30.54 -8.84
C GLY A 279 -4.31 -29.81 -7.56
N LEU A 280 -3.32 -30.38 -6.85
CA LEU A 280 -2.71 -29.78 -5.67
C LEU A 280 -1.52 -28.93 -6.08
N LEU A 281 -1.59 -27.63 -5.83
CA LEU A 281 -0.51 -26.69 -6.16
C LEU A 281 0.60 -26.76 -5.09
N PRO A 282 1.87 -26.59 -5.49
CA PRO A 282 2.99 -26.61 -4.55
C PRO A 282 3.02 -25.38 -3.65
N ILE A 283 3.76 -25.49 -2.54
CA ILE A 283 4.14 -24.35 -1.69
C ILE A 283 4.85 -23.29 -2.53
N GLY A 284 4.60 -22.02 -2.22
CA GLY A 284 5.14 -20.87 -2.93
C GLY A 284 4.31 -20.41 -4.12
N THR A 285 3.16 -21.04 -4.39
CA THR A 285 2.23 -20.62 -5.46
C THR A 285 1.57 -19.30 -5.09
N VAL A 286 1.64 -18.32 -6.00
CA VAL A 286 0.95 -17.02 -5.84
C VAL A 286 -0.52 -17.21 -6.24
N LEU A 287 -1.44 -16.75 -5.39
CA LEU A 287 -2.88 -16.84 -5.59
C LEU A 287 -3.45 -15.45 -5.82
N LEU A 288 -4.08 -15.23 -6.98
CA LEU A 288 -4.79 -14.00 -7.32
C LEU A 288 -6.29 -14.30 -7.45
N SER A 289 -7.13 -13.63 -6.66
CA SER A 289 -8.59 -13.73 -6.86
C SER A 289 -8.97 -13.13 -8.22
N SER A 290 -9.56 -13.95 -9.07
CA SER A 290 -9.92 -13.60 -10.44
C SER A 290 -11.37 -13.16 -10.60
N ARG A 291 -12.21 -13.39 -9.58
CA ARG A 291 -13.64 -13.02 -9.54
C ARG A 291 -13.92 -12.05 -8.40
N ALA A 292 -14.98 -11.27 -8.53
CA ALA A 292 -15.34 -10.22 -7.59
C ALA A 292 -15.35 -10.66 -6.11
N PRO A 293 -14.68 -9.92 -5.21
CA PRO A 293 -13.76 -8.82 -5.52
C PRO A 293 -12.42 -9.34 -6.09
N ILE A 294 -12.03 -8.80 -7.24
CA ILE A 294 -10.75 -9.09 -7.88
C ILE A 294 -9.62 -8.38 -7.10
N GLY A 295 -8.55 -9.12 -6.82
CA GLY A 295 -7.31 -8.56 -6.31
C GLY A 295 -6.84 -9.00 -4.93
N TYR A 296 -7.51 -9.97 -4.31
CA TYR A 296 -6.92 -10.62 -3.15
C TYR A 296 -5.70 -11.42 -3.59
N LEU A 297 -4.60 -11.20 -2.90
CA LEU A 297 -3.28 -11.73 -3.24
C LEU A 297 -2.64 -12.37 -2.02
N ALA A 298 -2.13 -13.57 -2.19
CA ALA A 298 -1.33 -14.27 -1.18
C ALA A 298 -0.40 -15.28 -1.83
N ILE A 299 0.65 -15.67 -1.12
CA ILE A 299 1.44 -16.86 -1.47
C ILE A 299 1.00 -18.00 -0.55
N ALA A 300 0.79 -19.18 -1.12
CA ALA A 300 0.44 -20.39 -0.39
C ALA A 300 1.68 -21.01 0.27
N GLU A 301 1.74 -20.97 1.60
CA GLU A 301 2.80 -21.58 2.41
C GLU A 301 2.48 -23.05 2.78
N VAL A 302 1.40 -23.58 2.20
CA VAL A 302 0.94 -24.97 2.31
C VAL A 302 0.49 -25.48 0.94
N PRO A 303 0.61 -26.78 0.63
CA PRO A 303 0.09 -27.35 -0.61
C PRO A 303 -1.43 -27.10 -0.70
N THR A 304 -1.87 -26.47 -1.78
CA THR A 304 -3.22 -25.88 -1.85
C THR A 304 -3.91 -26.21 -3.16
N ALA A 305 -5.14 -26.73 -3.09
CA ALA A 305 -6.06 -26.78 -4.21
C ALA A 305 -6.91 -25.51 -4.22
N VAL A 306 -7.34 -25.04 -5.38
CA VAL A 306 -8.08 -23.77 -5.51
C VAL A 306 -9.40 -23.95 -6.24
N ASN A 307 -10.38 -23.11 -5.93
CA ASN A 307 -11.62 -23.03 -6.69
C ASN A 307 -11.46 -22.21 -7.99
N GLN A 308 -12.52 -22.10 -8.79
CA GLN A 308 -12.53 -21.36 -10.05
C GLN A 308 -12.44 -19.82 -9.90
N GLY A 309 -12.33 -19.30 -8.68
CA GLY A 309 -12.19 -17.88 -8.39
C GLY A 309 -10.75 -17.40 -8.33
N PHE A 310 -9.80 -18.21 -8.80
CA PHE A 310 -8.39 -17.88 -8.81
C PHE A 310 -7.77 -17.99 -10.19
N ILE A 311 -6.77 -17.14 -10.39
CA ILE A 311 -5.60 -17.46 -11.19
C ILE A 311 -4.51 -17.89 -10.19
N ALA A 312 -4.14 -19.17 -10.22
CA ALA A 312 -3.03 -19.71 -9.45
C ALA A 312 -1.75 -19.66 -10.28
N ILE A 313 -0.71 -19.03 -9.75
CA ILE A 313 0.47 -18.64 -10.50
C ILE A 313 1.68 -19.38 -9.92
N VAL A 314 2.15 -20.39 -10.64
CA VAL A 314 3.32 -21.19 -10.25
C VAL A 314 4.56 -20.60 -10.90
N CYS A 315 5.48 -20.11 -10.06
CA CYS A 315 6.70 -19.39 -10.48
C CYS A 315 7.88 -20.37 -10.56
N LYS A 316 8.03 -21.02 -11.72
CA LYS A 316 9.10 -22.02 -11.99
C LYS A 316 10.13 -21.57 -13.03
N LYS A 317 10.02 -20.33 -13.52
CA LYS A 317 10.92 -19.77 -14.53
C LYS A 317 11.75 -18.65 -13.89
N ARG A 318 12.02 -17.56 -14.64
CA ARG A 318 12.92 -16.48 -14.23
C ARG A 318 12.40 -15.68 -13.03
N LEU A 319 11.09 -15.39 -12.99
CA LEU A 319 10.52 -14.50 -11.98
C LEU A 319 10.25 -15.23 -10.65
N PRO A 320 10.81 -14.76 -9.52
CA PRO A 320 10.49 -15.29 -8.19
C PRO A 320 9.04 -15.03 -7.78
N ASN A 321 8.49 -15.86 -6.90
CA ASN A 321 7.10 -15.75 -6.46
C ASN A 321 6.79 -14.44 -5.72
N VAL A 322 7.70 -13.94 -4.88
CA VAL A 322 7.52 -12.66 -4.17
C VAL A 322 7.55 -11.49 -5.15
N TYR A 323 8.41 -11.54 -6.18
CA TYR A 323 8.40 -10.56 -7.26
C TYR A 323 7.04 -10.55 -7.96
N VAL A 324 6.52 -11.72 -8.34
CA VAL A 324 5.23 -11.84 -9.04
C VAL A 324 4.05 -11.41 -8.15
N LEU A 325 4.09 -11.66 -6.84
CA LEU A 325 3.11 -11.15 -5.88
C LEU A 325 3.05 -9.61 -5.93
N PHE A 326 4.21 -8.94 -5.86
CA PHE A 326 4.26 -7.48 -5.90
C PHE A 326 3.93 -6.92 -7.29
N TRP A 327 4.35 -7.59 -8.36
CA TRP A 327 3.95 -7.22 -9.72
C TRP A 327 2.43 -7.26 -9.87
N CYS A 328 1.76 -8.33 -9.43
CA CYS A 328 0.30 -8.42 -9.43
C CYS A 328 -0.35 -7.31 -8.58
N SER A 329 0.24 -7.00 -7.42
CA SER A 329 -0.26 -5.95 -6.53
C SER A 329 -0.18 -4.57 -7.19
N LYS A 330 0.93 -4.24 -7.86
CA LYS A 330 1.13 -2.96 -8.57
C LYS A 330 0.30 -2.86 -9.85
N ASN A 331 0.07 -3.98 -10.53
CA ASN A 331 -0.72 -4.03 -11.76
C ASN A 331 -2.21 -4.28 -11.50
N LEU A 332 -2.68 -4.20 -10.26
CA LEU A 332 -4.03 -4.63 -9.91
C LEU A 332 -5.11 -3.81 -10.61
N ASP A 333 -4.92 -2.51 -10.78
CA ASP A 333 -5.88 -1.65 -11.48
C ASP A 333 -5.94 -1.96 -12.98
N ASN A 334 -4.80 -2.26 -13.61
CA ASN A 334 -4.75 -2.74 -14.98
C ASN A 334 -5.45 -4.11 -15.12
N ILE A 335 -5.15 -5.04 -14.21
CA ILE A 335 -5.79 -6.36 -14.13
C ILE A 335 -7.31 -6.25 -13.99
N ARG A 336 -7.80 -5.29 -13.18
CA ARG A 336 -9.22 -4.99 -13.03
C ARG A 336 -9.80 -4.35 -14.29
N GLY A 337 -9.10 -3.43 -14.93
CA GLY A 337 -9.52 -2.77 -16.17
C GLY A 337 -9.67 -3.73 -17.36
N ILE A 338 -8.88 -4.81 -17.39
CA ILE A 338 -8.97 -5.88 -18.40
C ILE A 338 -10.18 -6.82 -18.14
N SER A 339 -10.72 -6.85 -16.92
CA SER A 339 -11.88 -7.70 -16.61
C SER A 339 -13.11 -7.27 -17.41
N GLY A 340 -13.66 -8.19 -18.20
CA GLY A 340 -14.77 -7.89 -19.11
C GLY A 340 -16.14 -8.07 -18.45
N GLY A 341 -17.07 -7.14 -18.71
CA GLY A 341 -18.51 -7.31 -18.47
C GLY A 341 -19.12 -6.39 -17.40
N SER A 342 -20.30 -5.83 -17.71
CA SER A 342 -21.04 -4.84 -16.92
C SER A 342 -21.84 -5.41 -15.73
N THR A 343 -21.64 -6.67 -15.33
CA THR A 343 -22.42 -7.28 -14.22
C THR A 343 -21.63 -8.27 -13.35
N PHE A 344 -20.63 -8.97 -13.88
CA PHE A 344 -19.76 -9.87 -13.11
C PHE A 344 -18.29 -9.66 -13.51
N ALA A 345 -17.55 -8.91 -12.69
CA ALA A 345 -16.12 -8.69 -12.94
C ALA A 345 -15.34 -9.99 -12.75
N GLU A 346 -14.75 -10.50 -13.84
CA GLU A 346 -13.84 -11.63 -13.86
C GLU A 346 -12.67 -11.40 -14.82
N ILE A 347 -11.45 -11.73 -14.39
CA ILE A 347 -10.28 -11.81 -15.28
C ILE A 347 -10.02 -13.28 -15.67
N SER A 348 -10.08 -13.56 -16.97
CA SER A 348 -9.74 -14.89 -17.49
C SER A 348 -8.22 -15.09 -17.56
N LYS A 349 -7.76 -16.34 -17.46
CA LYS A 349 -6.34 -16.69 -17.70
C LYS A 349 -5.85 -16.27 -19.08
N LYS A 350 -6.73 -16.29 -20.09
CA LYS A 350 -6.40 -15.88 -21.46
C LYS A 350 -6.16 -14.37 -21.55
N ALA A 351 -6.88 -13.58 -20.76
CA ALA A 351 -6.69 -12.14 -20.66
C ALA A 351 -5.53 -11.75 -19.72
N PHE A 352 -5.23 -12.57 -18.72
CA PHE A 352 -4.10 -12.35 -17.80
C PHE A 352 -2.73 -12.60 -18.46
N ARG A 353 -2.58 -13.69 -19.22
CA ARG A 353 -1.27 -14.09 -19.78
C ARG A 353 -0.57 -13.04 -20.66
N PRO A 354 -1.26 -12.25 -21.50
CA PRO A 354 -0.64 -11.25 -22.34
C PRO A 354 -0.22 -9.97 -21.62
N ILE A 355 -0.54 -9.81 -20.33
CA ILE A 355 -0.19 -8.58 -19.61
C ILE A 355 1.34 -8.45 -19.57
N PRO A 356 1.89 -7.31 -20.01
CA PRO A 356 3.32 -7.10 -20.08
C PRO A 356 3.95 -7.00 -18.67
N VAL A 357 5.14 -7.59 -18.53
CA VAL A 357 5.94 -7.60 -17.30
C VAL A 357 7.37 -7.25 -17.65
N THR A 358 8.01 -6.43 -16.82
CA THR A 358 9.45 -6.19 -16.91
C THR A 358 10.20 -7.35 -16.28
N VAL A 359 11.22 -7.85 -16.96
CA VAL A 359 12.07 -8.93 -16.50
C VAL A 359 13.47 -8.34 -16.27
N PRO A 360 13.86 -8.14 -15.00
CA PRO A 360 15.22 -7.70 -14.68
C PRO A 360 16.25 -8.75 -15.11
N SER A 361 17.51 -8.31 -15.21
CA SER A 361 18.62 -9.24 -15.45
C SER A 361 18.73 -10.28 -14.34
N GLU A 362 19.31 -11.44 -14.67
CA GLU A 362 19.47 -12.55 -13.72
C GLU A 362 20.22 -12.13 -12.45
N GLN A 363 21.25 -11.30 -12.58
CA GLN A 363 22.01 -10.78 -11.44
C GLN A 363 21.17 -9.90 -10.51
N VAL A 364 20.29 -9.06 -11.09
CA VAL A 364 19.36 -8.22 -10.32
C VAL A 364 18.32 -9.09 -9.63
N LEU A 365 17.76 -10.07 -10.31
CA LEU A 365 16.80 -11.02 -9.72
C LEU A 365 17.41 -11.82 -8.58
N ALA A 366 18.66 -12.28 -8.71
CA ALA A 366 19.38 -12.99 -7.65
C ALA A 366 19.57 -12.09 -6.43
N THR A 367 20.05 -10.85 -6.64
CA THR A 367 20.24 -9.87 -5.55
C THR A 367 18.92 -9.51 -4.88
N TYR A 368 17.87 -9.31 -5.67
CA TYR A 368 16.51 -9.07 -5.18
C TYR A 368 16.06 -10.20 -4.27
N GLU A 369 16.22 -11.45 -4.72
CA GLU A 369 15.79 -12.63 -3.97
C GLU A 369 16.57 -12.78 -2.66
N ASP A 370 17.89 -12.53 -2.67
CA ASP A 370 18.73 -12.58 -1.46
C ASP A 370 18.29 -11.57 -0.39
N VAL A 371 17.80 -10.40 -0.81
CA VAL A 371 17.30 -9.35 0.10
C VAL A 371 15.86 -9.62 0.53
N VAL A 372 14.99 -10.00 -0.40
CA VAL A 372 13.55 -10.05 -0.18
C VAL A 372 13.10 -11.36 0.45
N ARG A 373 13.73 -12.49 0.12
CA ARG A 373 13.36 -13.80 0.69
C ARG A 373 13.44 -13.83 2.22
N PRO A 374 14.49 -13.32 2.89
CA PRO A 374 14.53 -13.29 4.35
C PRO A 374 13.44 -12.40 4.96
N LEU A 375 13.12 -11.27 4.32
CA LEU A 375 12.05 -10.37 4.78
C LEU A 375 10.69 -11.04 4.65
N TYR A 376 10.41 -11.66 3.51
CA TYR A 376 9.19 -12.44 3.32
C TYR A 376 9.10 -13.61 4.32
N GLY A 377 10.21 -14.32 4.55
CA GLY A 377 10.29 -15.38 5.56
C GLY A 377 9.93 -14.89 6.96
N ARG A 378 10.35 -13.68 7.37
CA ARG A 378 9.93 -13.07 8.64
C ARG A 378 8.43 -12.78 8.66
N ILE A 379 7.84 -12.34 7.56
CA ILE A 379 6.38 -12.14 7.46
C ILE A 379 5.66 -13.48 7.67
N VAL A 380 6.15 -14.56 7.06
CA VAL A 380 5.58 -15.91 7.24
C VAL A 380 5.65 -16.36 8.71
N VAL A 381 6.82 -16.23 9.35
CA VAL A 381 7.00 -16.61 10.77
C VAL A 381 6.08 -15.78 11.67
N ASN A 382 6.07 -14.46 11.50
CA ASN A 382 5.20 -13.58 12.29
C ASN A 382 3.71 -13.90 12.08
N THR A 383 3.32 -14.29 10.86
CA THR A 383 1.92 -14.67 10.58
C THR A 383 1.57 -15.97 11.31
N LYS A 384 2.46 -16.97 11.34
CA LYS A 384 2.27 -18.21 12.11
C LYS A 384 2.15 -17.94 13.62
N GLU A 385 2.99 -17.05 14.15
CA GLU A 385 2.92 -16.65 15.55
C GLU A 385 1.61 -15.92 15.87
N LEU A 386 1.19 -15.00 15.00
CA LEU A 386 -0.07 -14.29 15.14
C LEU A 386 -1.27 -15.25 15.17
N GLU A 387 -1.33 -16.23 14.27
CA GLU A 387 -2.39 -17.25 14.26
C GLU A 387 -2.38 -18.09 15.55
N SER A 388 -1.19 -18.48 16.03
CA SER A 388 -1.04 -19.23 17.29
C SER A 388 -1.51 -18.42 18.50
N LEU A 389 -1.16 -17.14 18.57
CA LEU A 389 -1.58 -16.23 19.65
C LEU A 389 -3.09 -15.98 19.62
N VAL A 390 -3.68 -15.76 18.44
CA VAL A 390 -5.14 -15.60 18.28
C VAL A 390 -5.87 -16.86 18.73
N ARG A 391 -5.40 -18.05 18.30
CA ARG A 391 -5.99 -19.33 18.72
C ARG A 391 -5.87 -19.55 20.23
N THR A 392 -4.72 -19.22 20.81
CA THR A 392 -4.47 -19.32 22.24
C THR A 392 -5.40 -18.40 23.02
N ARG A 393 -5.51 -17.13 22.61
CA ARG A 393 -6.45 -16.17 23.19
C ARG A 393 -7.88 -16.69 23.15
N ASP A 394 -8.35 -17.15 21.99
CA ASP A 394 -9.74 -17.59 21.81
C ASP A 394 -10.06 -18.87 22.58
N LEU A 395 -9.06 -19.72 22.84
CA LEU A 395 -9.20 -20.91 23.68
C LEU A 395 -9.29 -20.57 25.18
N PHE A 396 -8.47 -19.62 25.65
CA PHE A 396 -8.36 -19.32 27.08
C PHE A 396 -9.35 -18.26 27.55
N LEU A 397 -9.68 -17.26 26.73
CA LEU A 397 -10.51 -16.14 27.14
C LEU A 397 -11.90 -16.58 27.67
N PRO A 398 -12.65 -17.50 27.02
CA PRO A 398 -13.91 -17.99 27.56
C PRO A 398 -13.75 -18.73 28.89
N LYS A 399 -12.64 -19.45 29.07
CA LYS A 399 -12.35 -20.24 30.27
C LYS A 399 -11.95 -19.37 31.46
N LEU A 400 -11.24 -18.28 31.20
CA LEU A 400 -10.87 -17.27 32.19
C LEU A 400 -12.11 -16.47 32.62
N ILE A 401 -12.95 -16.03 31.68
CA ILE A 401 -14.20 -15.31 31.97
C ILE A 401 -15.18 -16.17 32.76
N SER A 402 -15.29 -17.46 32.43
CA SER A 402 -16.16 -18.39 33.18
C SER A 402 -15.60 -18.83 34.54
N GLY A 403 -14.35 -18.47 34.86
CA GLY A 403 -13.66 -18.90 36.08
C GLY A 403 -13.27 -20.38 36.11
N SER A 404 -13.44 -21.11 35.00
CA SER A 404 -13.05 -22.52 34.84
C SER A 404 -11.53 -22.72 34.84
N ILE A 405 -10.77 -21.68 34.45
CA ILE A 405 -9.33 -21.58 34.68
C ILE A 405 -9.12 -20.33 35.53
N ARG A 406 -8.37 -20.47 36.63
CA ARG A 406 -7.94 -19.36 37.48
C ARG A 406 -6.45 -19.16 37.30
N LEU A 407 -6.03 -17.92 37.09
CA LEU A 407 -4.62 -17.57 37.20
C LEU A 407 -4.23 -17.79 38.65
N ARG A 408 -3.18 -18.59 38.91
CA ARG A 408 -2.58 -18.59 40.25
C ARG A 408 -2.07 -17.18 40.49
N GLU A 409 -2.55 -16.55 41.56
CA GLU A 409 -2.03 -15.28 42.06
C GLU A 409 -0.51 -15.44 42.28
N SER A 410 0.29 -15.00 41.31
CA SER A 410 1.75 -14.96 41.42
C SER A 410 2.23 -13.62 41.98
N GLU A 411 1.33 -12.81 42.53
CA GLU A 411 1.66 -11.52 43.15
C GLU A 411 2.20 -11.62 44.58
N LYS A 412 2.21 -12.81 45.21
CA LYS A 412 2.78 -12.97 46.57
C LYS A 412 4.26 -13.36 46.63
N ALA A 413 4.96 -13.50 45.51
CA ALA A 413 6.38 -13.89 45.51
C ALA A 413 7.36 -12.69 45.37
N THR A 414 6.90 -11.51 45.00
CA THR A 414 7.75 -10.32 44.80
C THR A 414 7.76 -9.34 45.98
N GLU A 415 6.78 -9.39 46.89
CA GLU A 415 6.76 -8.54 48.11
C GLU A 415 7.45 -9.17 49.34
N ALA A 416 7.88 -10.44 49.26
CA ALA A 416 8.62 -11.10 50.35
C ALA A 416 10.15 -11.11 50.13
N ALA A 417 10.65 -10.41 49.10
CA ALA A 417 12.07 -10.33 48.75
C ALA A 417 12.62 -8.89 48.71
N THR A 418 11.95 -7.95 49.37
CA THR A 418 12.48 -6.61 49.72
C THR A 418 12.38 -6.45 51.22
#